data_AF-A0A9P3EE83-F1
#
_entry.id   AF-A0A9P3EE83-F1
#
_cell.length_a   1.000
_cell.length_b   1.000
_cell.length_c   1.000
_cell.angle_alpha   90.00
_cell.angle_beta   90.00
_cell.angle_gamma   90.00
#
_symmetry.space_group_name_H-M   'P 1'
#
loop_
_entity.id
_entity.type
_entity.pdbx_description
1 polymer ?
#
loop_
_entity_poly.entity_id
_entity_poly.type
_entity_poly.pdbx_seq_one_letter_code
_entity_poly.pdbx_strand_id
1 'polypeptide(L)'
;MSKQSRVMWSEGMFLLPQHFQYQDEFHQHQLAESTLRSTPFHWGVQTLEVDVEALATGSLQLKRLKLVFPDGSLYDAPQHDPLPAARDLKNLIKGGEIKVYAALKLPEPFGLNYVEDGQEQKSARRFRKQFDTLPDLNEGDLENEITSLRLNVVMLVDGDTLDGYSYCPIARLARNSIGGFNLDAHFVHPTLHVGTHETLVGLGRRLISVLQAKSKALSGRRRERADQIAEFGSSDVTLFWLLNTVNRAYPQLAHLLAHPRLHPERLYLFLAELAGGLLTFSLDTQLTDIPDYDHQDPAASLVKLDELVRLLLENVIPNQCIVINLSQVRPSYWQGQLLDPRLTEADFYISVHADMPGSSLLELVPRAFKVGSPEDIEVVVNSAMPGVTLNHSTRLPNAIPVRLDNHYFSIEPHGRVYERMMEAQAISFYAPSAFTNLKLELLAVLK
;
A
#
# COMPACT_ATOMS: atom_id res chain seq x y z
N MET A 1 46.59 13.73 9.66
CA MET A 1 46.00 12.95 10.76
C MET A 1 44.54 12.69 10.42
N SER A 2 43.98 11.53 10.76
CA SER A 2 42.54 11.31 10.58
C SER A 2 41.79 12.28 11.49
N LYS A 3 40.73 12.93 10.96
CA LYS A 3 39.79 13.77 11.74
C LYS A 3 39.07 12.99 12.86
N GLN A 4 39.27 11.67 12.91
CA GLN A 4 38.66 10.73 13.84
C GLN A 4 39.55 10.44 15.06
N SER A 5 40.72 11.08 15.17
CA SER A 5 41.60 10.91 16.32
C SER A 5 41.22 11.85 17.46
N ARG A 6 41.23 11.35 18.70
CA ARG A 6 41.00 12.18 19.88
C ARG A 6 42.16 13.16 20.08
N VAL A 7 41.82 14.38 20.48
CA VAL A 7 42.80 15.38 20.92
C VAL A 7 43.41 14.94 22.25
N MET A 8 44.74 14.91 22.33
CA MET A 8 45.47 14.64 23.56
C MET A 8 45.59 15.94 24.37
N TRP A 9 45.17 15.91 25.63
CA TRP A 9 45.31 17.03 26.55
C TRP A 9 46.42 16.72 27.55
N SER A 10 47.37 17.63 27.69
CA SER A 10 48.46 17.52 28.66
C SER A 10 48.60 18.80 29.47
N GLU A 11 49.11 18.67 30.69
CA GLU A 11 49.40 19.80 31.55
C GLU A 11 50.40 20.76 30.87
N GLY A 12 50.15 22.07 30.99
CA GLY A 12 50.99 23.11 30.39
C GLY A 12 50.85 23.30 28.87
N MET A 13 49.92 22.60 28.20
CA MET A 13 49.70 22.77 26.76
C MET A 13 49.05 24.11 26.42
N PHE A 14 49.57 24.83 25.42
CA PHE A 14 48.95 26.05 24.91
C PHE A 14 47.67 25.74 24.11
N LEU A 15 46.60 26.51 24.35
CA LEU A 15 45.34 26.35 23.61
C LEU A 15 45.44 26.98 22.22
N LEU A 16 45.12 26.18 21.20
CA LEU A 16 45.07 26.58 19.80
C LEU A 16 43.65 26.31 19.27
N PRO A 17 43.14 27.08 18.28
CA PRO A 17 41.83 26.84 17.67
C PRO A 17 41.64 25.40 17.18
N GLN A 18 42.72 24.80 16.68
CA GLN A 18 42.74 23.43 16.18
C GLN A 18 42.31 22.41 17.26
N HIS A 19 42.67 22.62 18.53
CA HIS A 19 42.27 21.68 19.60
C HIS A 19 40.75 21.57 19.71
N PHE A 20 40.06 22.71 19.67
CA PHE A 20 38.60 22.75 19.74
C PHE A 20 37.95 22.26 18.44
N GLN A 21 38.50 22.63 17.29
CA GLN A 21 37.98 22.19 15.97
C GLN A 21 38.04 20.67 15.80
N TYR A 22 39.17 20.04 16.12
CA TYR A 22 39.31 18.58 16.01
C TYR A 22 38.51 17.85 17.10
N GLN A 23 38.38 18.43 18.30
CA GLN A 23 37.55 17.85 19.34
C GLN A 23 36.06 17.87 18.97
N ASP A 24 35.57 18.97 18.42
CA ASP A 24 34.19 19.10 17.95
C ASP A 24 33.91 18.17 16.77
N GLU A 25 34.77 18.18 15.74
CA GLU A 25 34.63 17.28 14.58
C GLU A 25 34.64 15.80 14.99
N PHE A 26 35.49 15.41 15.96
CA PHE A 26 35.50 14.04 16.50
C PHE A 26 34.14 13.68 17.13
N HIS A 27 33.56 14.56 17.95
CA HIS A 27 32.26 14.30 18.58
C HIS A 27 31.11 14.29 17.57
N GLN A 28 31.08 15.25 16.64
CA GLN A 28 30.09 15.31 15.56
C GLN A 28 30.13 14.04 14.71
N HIS A 29 31.33 13.58 14.33
CA HIS A 29 31.49 12.34 13.58
C HIS A 29 31.00 11.13 14.36
N GLN A 30 31.37 11.00 15.64
CA GLN A 30 30.90 9.89 16.48
C GLN A 30 29.38 9.88 16.65
N LEU A 31 28.73 11.05 16.72
CA LEU A 31 27.28 11.18 16.79
C LEU A 31 26.60 10.77 15.46
N ALA A 32 27.13 11.25 14.33
CA ALA A 32 26.67 10.88 12.99
C ALA A 32 26.78 9.36 12.78
N GLU A 33 27.95 8.79 13.07
CA GLU A 33 28.20 7.35 12.99
C GLU A 33 27.29 6.54 13.90
N SER A 34 27.07 6.98 15.14
CA SER A 34 26.14 6.29 16.06
C SER A 34 24.73 6.22 15.50
N THR A 35 24.31 7.27 14.79
CA THR A 35 22.99 7.37 14.17
C THR A 35 22.90 6.43 12.97
N LEU A 36 23.89 6.44 12.08
CA LEU A 36 23.95 5.61 10.87
C LEU A 36 24.16 4.11 11.17
N ARG A 37 24.75 3.75 12.31
CA ARG A 37 24.91 2.34 12.74
C ARG A 37 23.58 1.63 12.98
N SER A 38 22.51 2.37 13.29
CA SER A 38 21.20 1.77 13.57
C SER A 38 20.43 1.40 12.30
N THR A 39 20.60 2.20 11.23
CA THR A 39 20.02 1.93 9.90
C THR A 39 20.76 2.78 8.85
N PRO A 40 21.02 2.24 7.65
CA PRO A 40 21.66 3.00 6.56
C PRO A 40 20.81 4.16 6.05
N PHE A 41 19.53 4.24 6.43
CA PHE A 41 18.57 5.22 5.94
C PHE A 41 18.23 6.30 6.97
N HIS A 42 19.06 6.51 8.00
CA HIS A 42 18.79 7.54 9.01
C HIS A 42 19.14 8.96 8.54
N TRP A 43 18.73 9.30 7.33
CA TRP A 43 18.86 10.62 6.72
C TRP A 43 17.58 10.95 5.94
N GLY A 44 17.48 12.17 5.44
CA GLY A 44 16.31 12.64 4.68
C GLY A 44 15.61 13.82 5.34
N VAL A 45 14.52 14.25 4.70
CA VAL A 45 13.76 15.43 5.08
C VAL A 45 12.82 15.11 6.25
N GLN A 46 12.75 16.05 7.19
CA GLN A 46 11.79 16.05 8.30
C GLN A 46 10.66 17.06 8.05
N THR A 47 11.00 18.21 7.47
CA THR A 47 10.05 19.28 7.14
C THR A 47 10.56 20.06 5.92
N LEU A 48 9.67 20.32 4.96
CA LEU A 48 9.96 21.11 3.76
C LEU A 48 8.75 22.00 3.45
N GLU A 49 9.00 23.31 3.34
CA GLU A 49 8.00 24.26 2.87
C GLU A 49 8.62 25.11 1.76
N VAL A 50 8.01 25.04 0.57
CA VAL A 50 8.44 25.76 -0.63
C VAL A 50 7.54 26.98 -0.83
N ASP A 51 8.12 28.09 -1.30
CA ASP A 51 7.33 29.23 -1.75
C ASP A 51 6.71 28.94 -3.13
N VAL A 52 5.44 28.53 -3.12
CA VAL A 52 4.70 28.16 -4.34
C VAL A 52 4.44 29.38 -5.24
N GLU A 53 4.32 30.59 -4.66
CA GLU A 53 4.09 31.82 -5.44
C GLU A 53 5.36 32.21 -6.19
N ALA A 54 6.51 32.20 -5.51
CA ALA A 54 7.80 32.42 -6.15
C ALA A 54 8.08 31.36 -7.22
N LEU A 55 7.77 30.09 -6.94
CA LEU A 55 7.96 28.97 -7.87
C LEU A 55 7.12 29.14 -9.15
N ALA A 56 5.89 29.62 -9.03
CA ALA A 56 5.01 29.92 -10.16
C ALA A 56 5.58 31.03 -11.06
N THR A 57 6.45 31.91 -10.56
CA THR A 57 7.15 32.95 -11.33
C THR A 57 8.54 32.54 -11.84
N GLY A 58 8.96 31.30 -11.57
CA GLY A 58 10.25 30.76 -12.01
C GLY A 58 11.41 30.93 -11.04
N SER A 59 11.15 31.23 -9.76
CA SER A 59 12.17 31.31 -8.72
C SER A 59 11.90 30.26 -7.64
N LEU A 60 12.85 29.36 -7.38
CA LEU A 60 12.76 28.41 -6.28
C LEU A 60 13.25 29.06 -4.98
N GLN A 61 12.37 29.13 -3.99
CA GLN A 61 12.67 29.64 -2.64
C GLN A 61 12.03 28.71 -1.60
N LEU A 62 12.69 28.56 -0.46
CA LEU A 62 12.20 27.76 0.66
C LEU A 62 11.80 28.67 1.82
N LYS A 63 10.72 28.31 2.51
CA LYS A 63 10.25 28.97 3.75
C LYS A 63 10.74 28.21 4.99
N ARG A 64 10.88 26.89 4.87
CA ARG A 64 11.34 25.99 5.93
C ARG A 64 12.06 24.80 5.31
N LEU A 65 13.21 24.44 5.87
CA LEU A 65 13.88 23.18 5.55
C LEU A 65 14.53 22.61 6.81
N LYS A 66 14.08 21.42 7.20
CA LYS A 66 14.67 20.62 8.26
C LYS A 66 14.99 19.24 7.71
N LEU A 67 16.26 18.86 7.70
CA LEU A 67 16.68 17.56 7.16
C LEU A 67 17.96 17.07 7.81
N VAL A 68 18.21 15.78 7.64
CA VAL A 68 19.48 15.13 7.97
C VAL A 68 20.14 14.71 6.66
N PHE A 69 21.38 15.11 6.45
CA PHE A 69 22.14 14.74 5.26
C PHE A 69 22.67 13.30 5.36
N PRO A 70 23.00 12.63 4.24
CA PRO A 70 23.62 11.29 4.26
C PRO A 70 24.92 11.19 5.07
N ASP A 71 25.67 12.29 5.21
CA ASP A 71 26.87 12.39 6.07
C ASP A 71 26.54 12.57 7.56
N GLY A 72 25.26 12.54 7.94
CA GLY A 72 24.76 12.69 9.31
C GLY A 72 24.58 14.13 9.77
N SER A 73 24.88 15.12 8.93
CA SER A 73 24.75 16.54 9.30
C SER A 73 23.28 16.93 9.49
N LEU A 74 22.97 17.53 10.63
CA LEU A 74 21.63 18.06 10.93
C LEU A 74 21.53 19.48 10.42
N TYR A 75 20.49 19.78 9.64
CA TYR A 75 20.23 21.12 9.13
C TYR A 75 18.83 21.57 9.50
N ASP A 76 18.72 22.78 10.06
CA ASP A 76 17.46 23.31 10.55
C ASP A 76 17.33 24.82 10.25
N ALA A 77 16.70 25.16 9.12
CA ALA A 77 16.52 26.54 8.68
C ALA A 77 15.04 26.94 8.59
N PRO A 78 14.65 28.15 9.04
CA PRO A 78 15.53 29.26 9.48
C PRO A 78 15.86 29.25 10.99
N GLN A 79 15.56 28.18 11.73
CA GLN A 79 15.63 28.18 13.20
C GLN A 79 17.06 28.25 13.75
N HIS A 80 17.98 27.51 13.15
CA HIS A 80 19.38 27.43 13.57
C HIS A 80 20.35 27.81 12.45
N ASP A 81 19.97 27.56 11.20
CA ASP A 81 20.77 27.83 10.01
C ASP A 81 20.05 28.79 9.04
N PRO A 82 20.79 29.52 8.19
CA PRO A 82 20.18 30.33 7.14
C PRO A 82 19.54 29.45 6.06
N LEU A 83 18.42 29.89 5.50
CA LEU A 83 17.80 29.26 4.33
C LEU A 83 18.74 29.33 3.12
N PRO A 84 18.72 28.32 2.22
CA PRO A 84 19.53 28.36 1.01
C PRO A 84 19.08 29.53 0.13
N ALA A 85 20.05 30.14 -0.57
CA ALA A 85 19.77 31.25 -1.47
C ALA A 85 18.81 30.83 -2.61
N ALA A 86 17.91 31.75 -2.98
CA ALA A 86 16.95 31.54 -4.07
C ALA A 86 17.63 31.10 -5.36
N ARG A 87 17.03 30.14 -6.07
CA ARG A 87 17.53 29.62 -7.35
C ARG A 87 16.63 30.10 -8.49
N ASP A 88 17.20 30.85 -9.43
CA ASP A 88 16.50 31.24 -10.66
C ASP A 88 16.40 30.02 -11.60
N LEU A 89 15.16 29.67 -11.98
CA LEU A 89 14.86 28.53 -12.85
C LEU A 89 14.58 28.94 -14.29
N LYS A 90 14.52 30.25 -14.61
CA LYS A 90 14.07 30.73 -15.92
C LYS A 90 14.95 30.25 -17.08
N ASN A 91 16.25 30.13 -16.83
CA ASN A 91 17.24 29.69 -17.83
C ASN A 91 17.46 28.17 -17.85
N LEU A 92 16.84 27.42 -16.95
CA LEU A 92 16.96 25.97 -16.84
C LEU A 92 15.90 25.28 -17.73
N ILE A 93 16.39 24.50 -18.70
CA ILE A 93 15.75 23.48 -19.56
C ILE A 93 14.37 23.84 -20.20
N LYS A 94 14.26 23.70 -21.52
CA LYS A 94 13.04 24.00 -22.31
C LYS A 94 11.97 22.89 -22.33
N GLY A 95 12.24 21.70 -21.80
CA GLY A 95 11.25 20.62 -21.64
C GLY A 95 11.73 19.53 -20.70
N GLY A 96 10.89 19.11 -19.75
CA GLY A 96 11.19 18.03 -18.80
C GLY A 96 10.82 18.34 -17.36
N GLU A 97 10.80 17.28 -16.53
CA GLU A 97 10.83 17.36 -15.07
C GLU A 97 12.24 17.74 -14.60
N ILE A 98 12.36 18.48 -13.50
CA ILE A 98 13.65 18.90 -12.92
C ILE A 98 13.72 18.43 -11.48
N LYS A 99 14.70 17.60 -11.12
CA LYS A 99 14.98 17.28 -9.73
C LYS A 99 15.78 18.41 -9.06
N VAL A 100 15.44 18.66 -7.81
CA VAL A 100 16.04 19.66 -6.95
C VAL A 100 16.67 18.96 -5.76
N TYR A 101 17.89 19.35 -5.44
CA TYR A 101 18.70 18.79 -4.38
C TYR A 101 19.06 19.89 -3.37
N ALA A 102 18.87 19.60 -2.08
CA ALA A 102 19.60 20.30 -1.03
C ALA A 102 21.00 19.70 -0.97
N ALA A 103 22.04 20.53 -1.03
CA ALA A 103 23.42 20.07 -1.06
C ALA A 103 24.26 20.82 -0.03
N LEU A 104 25.12 20.07 0.67
CA LEU A 104 26.06 20.57 1.66
C LEU A 104 27.47 20.17 1.23
N LYS A 105 28.37 21.14 1.10
CA LYS A 105 29.75 20.86 0.65
C LYS A 105 30.45 19.96 1.67
N LEU A 106 31.13 18.92 1.19
CA LEU A 106 32.00 18.11 2.04
C LEU A 106 33.18 18.98 2.51
N PRO A 107 33.65 18.79 3.76
CA PRO A 107 34.73 19.61 4.29
C PRO A 107 36.05 19.33 3.57
N GLU A 108 36.74 20.39 3.13
CA GLU A 108 38.05 20.31 2.51
C GLU A 108 39.13 20.12 3.60
N PRO A 109 39.96 19.05 3.54
CA PRO A 109 40.91 18.74 4.62
C PRO A 109 41.99 19.79 4.88
N PHE A 110 42.39 20.55 3.85
CA PHE A 110 43.50 21.52 3.91
C PHE A 110 43.09 22.90 3.38
N GLY A 111 41.78 23.17 3.32
CA GLY A 111 41.22 24.39 2.76
C GLY A 111 40.35 25.16 3.76
N LEU A 112 39.96 26.37 3.37
CA LEU A 112 38.99 27.17 4.12
C LEU A 112 37.59 26.54 4.00
N ASN A 113 36.96 26.22 5.14
CA ASN A 113 35.67 25.53 5.17
C ASN A 113 34.46 26.47 5.40
N TYR A 114 34.67 27.78 5.49
CA TYR A 114 33.60 28.76 5.66
C TYR A 114 33.68 29.88 4.62
N VAL A 115 32.55 30.54 4.39
CA VAL A 115 32.45 31.84 3.67
C VAL A 115 32.01 32.94 4.63
N GLU A 116 32.40 34.18 4.32
CA GLU A 116 31.90 35.37 5.02
C GLU A 116 30.67 35.95 4.31
N ASP A 117 29.84 36.68 5.04
CA ASP A 117 28.68 37.35 4.45
C ASP A 117 29.10 38.40 3.41
N GLY A 118 28.44 38.38 2.25
CA GLY A 118 28.68 39.30 1.15
C GLY A 118 29.72 38.87 0.10
N GLN A 119 30.44 37.76 0.28
CA GLN A 119 31.28 37.21 -0.80
C GLN A 119 30.45 36.41 -1.82
N GLU A 120 30.64 36.68 -3.12
CA GLU A 120 30.00 35.93 -4.21
C GLU A 120 30.27 34.42 -4.08
N GLN A 121 29.22 33.61 -4.25
CA GLN A 121 29.17 32.15 -4.13
C GLN A 121 29.96 31.39 -5.22
N LYS A 122 31.10 31.89 -5.70
CA LYS A 122 31.90 31.21 -6.73
C LYS A 122 32.49 29.88 -6.26
N SER A 123 32.55 29.63 -4.95
CA SER A 123 32.82 28.30 -4.39
C SER A 123 32.05 28.12 -3.09
N ALA A 124 30.96 27.35 -3.12
CA ALA A 124 30.21 27.02 -1.91
C ALA A 124 31.14 26.29 -0.92
N ARG A 125 31.23 26.81 0.30
CA ARG A 125 31.88 26.13 1.43
C ARG A 125 30.83 25.52 2.35
N ARG A 126 31.26 24.63 3.24
CA ARG A 126 30.38 23.91 4.16
C ARG A 126 29.68 24.83 5.15
N PHE A 127 30.38 25.86 5.63
CA PHE A 127 29.87 26.77 6.64
C PHE A 127 29.76 28.21 6.13
N ARG A 128 28.93 29.00 6.80
CA ARG A 128 28.86 30.46 6.72
C ARG A 128 29.17 31.03 8.10
N LYS A 129 30.02 32.05 8.14
CA LYS A 129 30.38 32.78 9.34
C LYS A 129 29.32 33.84 9.65
N GLN A 130 28.85 33.88 10.89
CA GLN A 130 27.88 34.85 11.39
C GLN A 130 28.36 35.41 12.73
N PHE A 131 27.99 36.66 13.03
CA PHE A 131 28.23 37.28 14.32
C PHE A 131 26.92 37.31 15.11
N ASP A 132 26.92 36.69 16.28
CA ASP A 132 25.79 36.62 17.18
C ASP A 132 26.13 37.35 18.48
N THR A 133 25.34 38.34 18.86
CA THR A 133 25.43 38.96 20.19
C THR A 133 24.66 38.09 21.17
N LEU A 134 25.37 37.40 22.07
CA LEU A 134 24.77 36.43 22.98
C LEU A 134 24.99 36.86 24.44
N PRO A 135 23.96 36.75 25.30
CA PRO A 135 24.11 36.98 26.73
C PRO A 135 24.87 35.83 27.38
N ASP A 136 25.52 36.11 28.51
CA ASP A 136 26.03 35.08 29.40
C ASP A 136 24.88 34.16 29.87
N LEU A 137 25.03 32.86 29.69
CA LEU A 137 23.98 31.88 30.04
C LEU A 137 23.77 31.69 31.56
N ASN A 138 24.71 32.14 32.39
CA ASN A 138 24.68 32.01 33.84
C ASN A 138 24.30 33.34 34.53
N GLU A 139 24.82 34.46 34.03
CA GLU A 139 24.66 35.78 34.64
C GLU A 139 23.70 36.71 33.86
N GLY A 140 23.48 36.49 32.56
CA GLY A 140 22.44 37.13 31.75
C GLY A 140 22.66 38.60 31.36
N ASP A 141 23.36 39.39 32.18
CA ASP A 141 23.47 40.84 31.99
C ASP A 141 24.57 41.27 31.00
N LEU A 142 25.53 40.38 30.72
CA LEU A 142 26.69 40.69 29.89
C LEU A 142 26.55 40.02 28.51
N GLU A 143 26.27 40.85 27.50
CA GLU A 143 26.24 40.41 26.10
C GLU A 143 27.63 40.54 25.45
N ASN A 144 28.07 39.49 24.78
CA ASN A 144 29.31 39.49 24.00
C ASN A 144 29.03 39.04 22.57
N GLU A 145 29.78 39.61 21.62
CA GLU A 145 29.75 39.16 20.23
C GLU A 145 30.53 37.85 20.11
N ILE A 146 29.84 36.81 19.65
CA ILE A 146 30.41 35.49 19.39
C ILE A 146 30.28 35.21 17.90
N THR A 147 31.40 34.89 17.26
CA THR A 147 31.39 34.42 15.88
C THR A 147 30.98 32.94 15.84
N SER A 148 29.88 32.63 15.15
CA SER A 148 29.37 31.29 14.95
C SER A 148 29.53 30.83 13.50
N LEU A 149 29.54 29.51 13.30
CA LEU A 149 29.49 28.87 11.99
C LEU A 149 28.12 28.20 11.81
N ARG A 150 27.39 28.57 10.76
CA ARG A 150 26.13 27.94 10.35
C ARG A 150 26.33 27.10 9.11
N LEU A 151 25.53 26.07 8.90
CA LEU A 151 25.62 25.27 7.68
C LEU A 151 25.19 26.10 6.46
N ASN A 152 25.98 26.01 5.39
CA ASN A 152 25.73 26.71 4.15
C ASN A 152 25.19 25.73 3.09
N VAL A 153 23.90 25.41 3.22
CA VAL A 153 23.19 24.57 2.24
C VAL A 153 22.93 25.37 0.97
N VAL A 154 23.12 24.73 -0.18
CA VAL A 154 22.83 25.28 -1.50
C VAL A 154 21.80 24.41 -2.22
N MET A 155 20.97 25.04 -3.07
CA MET A 155 20.04 24.33 -3.94
C MET A 155 20.71 24.05 -5.28
N LEU A 156 20.88 22.77 -5.60
CA LEU A 156 21.36 22.27 -6.88
C LEU A 156 20.19 21.67 -7.65
N VAL A 157 20.26 21.69 -8.98
CA VAL A 157 19.22 21.12 -9.86
C VAL A 157 19.86 20.20 -10.91
N ASP A 158 19.04 19.44 -11.63
CA ASP A 158 19.53 18.64 -12.75
C ASP A 158 20.39 19.46 -13.72
N GLY A 159 21.61 19.00 -13.96
CA GLY A 159 22.64 19.70 -14.74
C GLY A 159 23.76 20.31 -13.91
N ASP A 160 23.54 20.55 -12.60
CA ASP A 160 24.60 20.93 -11.68
C ASP A 160 25.45 19.73 -11.26
N THR A 161 26.73 19.95 -10.96
CA THR A 161 27.63 18.90 -10.45
C THR A 161 27.38 18.65 -8.97
N LEU A 162 27.00 17.41 -8.62
CA LEU A 162 26.80 16.97 -7.23
C LEU A 162 28.11 16.52 -6.54
N ASP A 163 29.20 16.37 -7.30
CA ASP A 163 30.48 15.88 -6.77
C ASP A 163 31.05 16.78 -5.67
N GLY A 164 31.49 16.14 -4.58
CA GLY A 164 32.00 16.82 -3.40
C GLY A 164 30.92 17.46 -2.53
N TYR A 165 29.64 17.09 -2.71
CA TYR A 165 28.54 17.42 -1.82
C TYR A 165 27.95 16.17 -1.18
N SER A 166 27.53 16.31 0.08
CA SER A 166 26.49 15.47 0.67
C SER A 166 25.15 16.07 0.27
N TYR A 167 24.26 15.31 -0.35
CA TYR A 167 23.02 15.86 -0.93
C TYR A 167 21.79 15.00 -0.64
N CYS A 168 20.63 15.65 -0.65
CA CYS A 168 19.34 15.03 -0.48
C CYS A 168 18.38 15.60 -1.55
N PRO A 169 17.74 14.77 -2.39
CA PRO A 169 16.70 15.24 -3.30
C PRO A 169 15.49 15.72 -2.48
N ILE A 170 15.03 16.94 -2.70
CA ILE A 170 13.97 17.58 -1.89
C ILE A 170 12.68 17.81 -2.68
N ALA A 171 12.76 17.96 -4.00
CA ALA A 171 11.59 18.19 -4.84
C ALA A 171 11.84 17.75 -6.28
N ARG A 172 10.74 17.49 -7.00
CA ARG A 172 10.71 17.40 -8.45
C ARG A 172 9.74 18.44 -8.99
N LEU A 173 10.19 19.20 -9.98
CA LEU A 173 9.46 20.32 -10.57
C LEU A 173 8.97 19.94 -11.96
N ALA A 174 7.75 20.35 -12.29
CA ALA A 174 7.20 20.27 -13.64
C ALA A 174 6.84 21.69 -14.12
N ARG A 175 7.06 21.98 -15.41
CA ARG A 175 6.64 23.25 -15.99
C ARG A 175 5.11 23.36 -15.99
N ASN A 176 4.61 24.53 -15.62
CA ASN A 176 3.18 24.85 -15.71
C ASN A 176 2.85 25.44 -17.10
N SER A 177 1.55 25.53 -17.42
CA SER A 177 1.05 26.07 -18.68
C SER A 177 1.34 27.56 -18.90
N ILE A 178 1.70 28.29 -17.84
CA ILE A 178 1.94 29.74 -17.82
C ILE A 178 3.45 30.05 -17.92
N GLY A 179 4.31 29.02 -18.01
CA GLY A 179 5.75 29.14 -18.17
C GLY A 179 6.57 29.14 -16.87
N GLY A 180 5.92 29.06 -15.71
CA GLY A 180 6.52 28.83 -14.39
C GLY A 180 6.64 27.34 -14.05
N PHE A 181 6.73 27.01 -12.76
CA PHE A 181 6.90 25.65 -12.26
C PHE A 181 5.90 25.31 -11.15
N ASN A 182 5.55 24.02 -11.07
CA ASN A 182 4.78 23.43 -9.99
C ASN A 182 5.57 22.27 -9.38
N LEU A 183 5.32 21.95 -8.11
CA LEU A 183 5.80 20.72 -7.48
C LEU A 183 5.06 19.53 -8.07
N ASP A 184 5.78 18.46 -8.37
CA ASP A 184 5.18 17.17 -8.69
C ASP A 184 4.69 16.49 -7.40
N ALA A 185 3.37 16.26 -7.32
CA ALA A 185 2.73 15.63 -6.17
C ALA A 185 3.04 14.13 -6.01
N HIS A 186 3.54 13.47 -7.08
CA HIS A 186 3.89 12.05 -7.04
C HIS A 186 5.31 11.81 -6.57
N PHE A 187 6.16 12.83 -6.60
CA PHE A 187 7.51 12.74 -6.07
C PHE A 187 7.47 12.76 -4.55
N VAL A 188 8.05 11.74 -3.92
CA VAL A 188 8.26 11.69 -2.47
C VAL A 188 9.76 11.78 -2.23
N HIS A 189 10.21 12.84 -1.57
CA HIS A 189 11.60 12.96 -1.17
C HIS A 189 11.98 11.90 -0.11
N PRO A 190 13.27 11.59 0.08
CA PRO A 190 13.73 10.80 1.22
C PRO A 190 13.19 11.41 2.51
N THR A 191 12.48 10.62 3.31
CA THR A 191 11.85 11.07 4.55
C THR A 191 12.32 10.26 5.72
N LEU A 192 12.61 10.92 6.84
CA LEU A 192 12.90 10.22 8.09
C LEU A 192 11.65 9.63 8.74
N HIS A 193 10.47 10.19 8.41
CA HIS A 193 9.21 9.87 9.05
C HIS A 193 8.11 9.70 8.01
N VAL A 194 7.29 8.65 8.13
CA VAL A 194 6.12 8.40 7.28
C VAL A 194 5.19 9.61 7.24
N GLY A 195 5.02 10.30 8.37
CA GLY A 195 4.15 11.46 8.50
C GLY A 195 4.65 12.74 7.82
N THR A 196 5.89 12.77 7.31
CA THR A 196 6.43 13.96 6.66
C THR A 196 5.80 14.21 5.28
N HIS A 197 5.29 13.17 4.61
CA HIS A 197 4.73 13.30 3.26
C HIS A 197 3.32 12.69 3.16
N GLU A 198 2.35 13.49 2.71
CA GLU A 198 0.92 13.10 2.70
C GLU A 198 0.66 11.86 1.83
N THR A 199 1.41 11.67 0.73
CA THR A 199 1.31 10.47 -0.11
C THR A 199 1.48 9.19 0.72
N LEU A 200 2.47 9.11 1.61
CA LEU A 200 2.74 7.91 2.41
C LEU A 200 1.65 7.64 3.44
N VAL A 201 1.18 8.69 4.11
CA VAL A 201 0.05 8.62 5.04
C VAL A 201 -1.24 8.22 4.32
N GLY A 202 -1.47 8.78 3.14
CA GLY A 202 -2.61 8.51 2.27
C GLY A 202 -2.64 7.06 1.79
N LEU A 203 -1.50 6.50 1.38
CA LEU A 203 -1.36 5.08 1.04
C LEU A 203 -1.82 4.20 2.21
N GLY A 204 -1.25 4.42 3.40
CA GLY A 204 -1.60 3.64 4.58
C GLY A 204 -3.07 3.79 5.01
N ARG A 205 -3.62 5.02 4.96
CA ARG A 205 -5.04 5.28 5.28
C ARG A 205 -6.00 4.60 4.31
N ARG A 206 -5.69 4.55 3.01
CA ARG A 206 -6.51 3.78 2.06
C ARG A 206 -6.43 2.29 2.36
N LEU A 207 -5.22 1.77 2.53
CA LEU A 207 -5.00 0.34 2.72
C LEU A 207 -5.64 -0.18 4.01
N ILE A 208 -5.62 0.59 5.11
CA ILE A 208 -6.27 0.16 6.35
C ILE A 208 -7.78 0.01 6.19
N SER A 209 -8.44 0.91 5.44
CA SER A 209 -9.86 0.79 5.11
C SER A 209 -10.15 -0.44 4.25
N VAL A 210 -9.29 -0.74 3.27
CA VAL A 210 -9.40 -1.95 2.43
C VAL A 210 -9.26 -3.21 3.29
N LEU A 211 -8.27 -3.27 4.19
CA LEU A 211 -8.05 -4.41 5.09
C LEU A 211 -9.24 -4.64 6.02
N GLN A 212 -9.82 -3.57 6.58
CA GLN A 212 -11.03 -3.67 7.42
C GLN A 212 -12.22 -4.22 6.64
N ALA A 213 -12.48 -3.68 5.44
CA ALA A 213 -13.57 -4.14 4.59
C ALA A 213 -13.40 -5.62 4.21
N LYS A 214 -12.18 -6.03 3.83
CA LYS A 214 -11.85 -7.42 3.50
C LYS A 214 -11.99 -8.33 4.72
N SER A 215 -11.48 -7.94 5.88
CA SER A 215 -11.62 -8.72 7.13
C SER A 215 -13.10 -8.97 7.48
N LYS A 216 -13.94 -7.93 7.39
CA LYS A 216 -15.38 -8.04 7.64
C LYS A 216 -16.07 -8.99 6.64
N ALA A 217 -15.77 -8.85 5.35
CA ALA A 217 -16.33 -9.69 4.30
C ALA A 217 -15.94 -11.17 4.47
N LEU A 218 -14.67 -11.45 4.73
CA LEU A 218 -14.15 -12.80 4.93
C LEU A 218 -14.68 -13.45 6.22
N SER A 219 -14.77 -12.67 7.31
CA SER A 219 -15.33 -13.13 8.59
C SER A 219 -16.83 -13.44 8.48
N GLY A 220 -17.59 -12.64 7.73
CA GLY A 220 -19.01 -12.89 7.45
C GLY A 220 -19.21 -14.24 6.74
N ARG A 221 -18.45 -14.48 5.66
CA ARG A 221 -18.50 -15.74 4.91
C ARG A 221 -18.12 -16.95 5.75
N ARG A 222 -17.11 -16.81 6.60
CA ARG A 222 -16.71 -17.89 7.51
C ARG A 222 -17.83 -18.24 8.50
N ARG A 223 -18.56 -17.24 9.00
CA ARG A 223 -19.71 -17.47 9.89
C ARG A 223 -20.86 -18.14 9.17
N GLU A 224 -21.22 -17.65 7.98
CA GLU A 224 -22.24 -18.27 7.13
C GLU A 224 -21.92 -19.75 6.84
N ARG A 225 -20.66 -20.07 6.52
CA ARG A 225 -20.23 -21.47 6.32
C ARG A 225 -20.24 -22.29 7.60
N ALA A 226 -19.78 -21.74 8.72
CA ALA A 226 -19.79 -22.45 10.00
C ALA A 226 -21.21 -22.79 10.47
N ASP A 227 -22.19 -21.94 10.18
CA ASP A 227 -23.60 -22.20 10.49
C ASP A 227 -24.25 -23.21 9.52
N GLN A 228 -23.67 -23.40 8.32
CA GLN A 228 -24.22 -24.24 7.25
C GLN A 228 -23.52 -25.60 7.05
N ILE A 229 -22.32 -25.82 7.61
CA ILE A 229 -21.47 -26.99 7.32
C ILE A 229 -20.93 -27.60 8.63
N ALA A 230 -21.05 -28.93 8.78
CA ALA A 230 -20.59 -29.67 9.96
C ALA A 230 -19.07 -30.00 9.96
N GLU A 231 -18.39 -29.95 8.80
CA GLU A 231 -16.95 -30.26 8.65
C GLU A 231 -16.21 -29.22 7.79
N PHE A 232 -14.92 -28.99 8.09
CA PHE A 232 -14.06 -28.05 7.36
C PHE A 232 -13.58 -28.63 6.02
N GLY A 233 -13.87 -27.93 4.91
CA GLY A 233 -13.39 -28.28 3.57
C GLY A 233 -12.03 -27.65 3.20
N SER A 234 -11.42 -28.10 2.10
CA SER A 234 -10.15 -27.55 1.58
C SER A 234 -10.24 -26.08 1.14
N SER A 235 -11.40 -25.63 0.66
CA SER A 235 -11.63 -24.22 0.32
C SER A 235 -11.71 -23.32 1.58
N ASP A 236 -12.07 -23.88 2.74
CA ASP A 236 -12.08 -23.15 4.01
C ASP A 236 -10.66 -22.88 4.53
N VAL A 237 -9.70 -23.74 4.19
CA VAL A 237 -8.27 -23.53 4.50
C VAL A 237 -7.75 -22.30 3.77
N THR A 238 -8.10 -22.14 2.50
CA THR A 238 -7.72 -20.96 1.69
C THR A 238 -8.35 -19.69 2.27
N LEU A 239 -9.64 -19.73 2.58
CA LEU A 239 -10.36 -18.61 3.22
C LEU A 239 -9.74 -18.24 4.59
N PHE A 240 -9.38 -19.25 5.38
CA PHE A 240 -8.75 -19.07 6.68
C PHE A 240 -7.37 -18.42 6.56
N TRP A 241 -6.50 -18.89 5.65
CA TRP A 241 -5.18 -18.29 5.44
C TRP A 241 -5.28 -16.86 4.95
N LEU A 242 -6.20 -16.56 4.05
CA LEU A 242 -6.44 -15.19 3.59
C LEU A 242 -6.90 -14.29 4.73
N LEU A 243 -7.89 -14.74 5.52
CA LEU A 243 -8.36 -14.00 6.68
C LEU A 243 -7.24 -13.79 7.72
N ASN A 244 -6.39 -14.79 7.94
CA ASN A 244 -5.23 -14.69 8.81
C ASN A 244 -4.23 -13.64 8.30
N THR A 245 -3.91 -13.65 7.01
CA THR A 245 -3.02 -12.66 6.37
C THR A 245 -3.57 -11.23 6.56
N VAL A 246 -4.85 -11.01 6.26
CA VAL A 246 -5.50 -9.70 6.41
C VAL A 246 -5.54 -9.25 7.89
N ASN A 247 -5.93 -10.15 8.79
CA ASN A 247 -6.04 -9.83 10.22
C ASN A 247 -4.68 -9.58 10.88
N ARG A 248 -3.61 -10.23 10.43
CA ARG A 248 -2.24 -9.98 10.89
C ARG A 248 -1.70 -8.65 10.37
N ALA A 249 -2.07 -8.25 9.15
CA ALA A 249 -1.63 -7.00 8.56
C ALA A 249 -2.26 -5.77 9.23
N TYR A 250 -3.54 -5.84 9.62
CA TYR A 250 -4.26 -4.73 10.21
C TYR A 250 -3.57 -4.07 11.43
N PRO A 251 -3.22 -4.78 12.52
CA PRO A 251 -2.62 -4.15 13.70
C PRO A 251 -1.24 -3.54 13.42
N GLN A 252 -0.47 -4.13 12.50
CA GLN A 252 0.84 -3.58 12.11
C GLN A 252 0.66 -2.23 11.40
N LEU A 253 -0.22 -2.17 10.40
CA LEU A 253 -0.50 -0.91 9.69
C LEU A 253 -1.13 0.14 10.62
N ALA A 254 -2.06 -0.27 11.49
CA ALA A 254 -2.66 0.61 12.48
C ALA A 254 -1.59 1.22 13.40
N HIS A 255 -0.62 0.43 13.85
CA HIS A 255 0.50 0.93 14.65
C HIS A 255 1.37 1.93 13.88
N LEU A 256 1.70 1.64 12.61
CA LEU A 256 2.48 2.55 11.76
C LEU A 256 1.77 3.90 11.59
N LEU A 257 0.46 3.88 11.33
CA LEU A 257 -0.35 5.10 11.18
C LEU A 257 -0.51 5.88 12.48
N ALA A 258 -0.57 5.20 13.63
CA ALA A 258 -0.62 5.84 14.94
C ALA A 258 0.72 6.49 15.35
N HIS A 259 1.84 6.04 14.75
CA HIS A 259 3.18 6.54 15.05
C HIS A 259 3.84 7.10 13.76
N PRO A 260 3.40 8.27 13.29
CA PRO A 260 3.88 8.86 12.03
C PRO A 260 5.38 9.21 12.04
N ARG A 261 6.03 9.21 13.20
CA ARG A 261 7.48 9.39 13.38
C ARG A 261 8.30 8.12 13.12
N LEU A 262 7.70 7.04 12.65
CA LEU A 262 8.42 5.86 12.22
C LEU A 262 8.98 6.04 10.81
N HIS A 263 10.10 5.37 10.54
CA HIS A 263 10.80 5.44 9.26
C HIS A 263 9.99 4.77 8.12
N PRO A 264 9.94 5.34 6.90
CA PRO A 264 9.17 4.80 5.77
C PRO A 264 9.58 3.41 5.31
N GLU A 265 10.83 2.99 5.53
CA GLU A 265 11.25 1.59 5.30
C GLU A 265 10.34 0.59 6.03
N ARG A 266 9.81 0.93 7.21
CA ARG A 266 8.88 0.05 7.93
C ARG A 266 7.56 -0.14 7.17
N LEU A 267 7.09 0.89 6.49
CA LEU A 267 5.92 0.79 5.62
C LEU A 267 6.24 -0.08 4.40
N TYR A 268 7.43 0.06 3.82
CA TYR A 268 7.89 -0.81 2.73
C TYR A 268 7.92 -2.28 3.15
N LEU A 269 8.58 -2.60 4.26
CA LEU A 269 8.68 -3.98 4.76
C LEU A 269 7.31 -4.57 5.05
N PHE A 270 6.41 -3.78 5.64
CA PHE A 270 5.02 -4.17 5.84
C PHE A 270 4.29 -4.50 4.52
N LEU A 271 4.39 -3.63 3.52
CA LEU A 271 3.77 -3.84 2.21
C LEU A 271 4.36 -5.06 1.49
N ALA A 272 5.67 -5.26 1.56
CA ALA A 272 6.36 -6.40 0.98
C ALA A 272 5.97 -7.72 1.66
N GLU A 273 5.88 -7.75 3.00
CA GLU A 273 5.40 -8.93 3.75
C GLU A 273 3.94 -9.26 3.39
N LEU A 274 3.08 -8.23 3.32
CA LEU A 274 1.68 -8.41 2.93
C LEU A 274 1.55 -8.90 1.48
N ALA A 275 2.29 -8.31 0.54
CA ALA A 275 2.33 -8.76 -0.85
C ALA A 275 2.78 -10.22 -0.93
N GLY A 276 3.90 -10.58 -0.27
CA GLY A 276 4.39 -11.96 -0.23
C GLY A 276 3.37 -12.96 0.31
N GLY A 277 2.62 -12.58 1.36
CA GLY A 277 1.52 -13.41 1.87
C GLY A 277 0.36 -13.56 0.91
N LEU A 278 -0.01 -12.50 0.18
CA LEU A 278 -1.12 -12.50 -0.77
C LEU A 278 -0.77 -13.19 -2.10
N LEU A 279 0.49 -13.16 -2.52
CA LEU A 279 0.97 -13.85 -3.73
C LEU A 279 0.72 -15.36 -3.68
N THR A 280 0.59 -15.95 -2.49
CA THR A 280 0.24 -17.37 -2.32
C THR A 280 -1.12 -17.74 -2.92
N PHE A 281 -1.99 -16.76 -3.15
CA PHE A 281 -3.34 -16.94 -3.70
C PHE A 281 -3.47 -16.47 -5.16
N SER A 282 -2.39 -16.00 -5.78
CA SER A 282 -2.37 -15.49 -7.15
C SER A 282 -1.58 -16.43 -8.06
N LEU A 283 -2.01 -16.57 -9.32
CA LEU A 283 -1.30 -17.35 -10.34
C LEU A 283 -0.56 -16.47 -11.36
N ASP A 284 -0.89 -15.18 -11.43
CA ASP A 284 -0.42 -14.27 -12.48
C ASP A 284 0.82 -13.45 -12.09
N THR A 285 1.18 -13.49 -10.81
CA THR A 285 2.19 -12.61 -10.21
C THR A 285 3.26 -13.41 -9.49
N GLN A 286 4.51 -12.96 -9.54
CA GLN A 286 5.69 -13.65 -9.01
C GLN A 286 6.36 -12.84 -7.89
N LEU A 287 7.20 -13.51 -7.08
CA LEU A 287 7.96 -12.87 -6.01
C LEU A 287 8.90 -11.77 -6.52
N THR A 288 9.39 -11.89 -7.74
CA THR A 288 10.25 -10.89 -8.40
C THR A 288 9.52 -9.59 -8.77
N ASP A 289 8.19 -9.57 -8.67
CA ASP A 289 7.40 -8.36 -8.94
C ASP A 289 7.42 -7.37 -7.75
N ILE A 290 7.87 -7.82 -6.58
CA ILE A 290 8.11 -6.98 -5.40
C ILE A 290 9.34 -6.10 -5.68
N PRO A 291 9.19 -4.77 -5.84
CA PRO A 291 10.31 -3.88 -6.12
C PRO A 291 11.22 -3.70 -4.90
N ASP A 292 12.52 -3.48 -5.13
CA ASP A 292 13.47 -3.13 -4.08
C ASP A 292 13.20 -1.73 -3.50
N TYR A 293 13.54 -1.55 -2.22
CA TYR A 293 13.46 -0.25 -1.57
C TYR A 293 14.66 0.64 -1.94
N ASP A 294 14.37 1.78 -2.58
CA ASP A 294 15.32 2.87 -2.75
C ASP A 294 14.93 4.05 -1.86
N HIS A 295 15.77 4.39 -0.89
CA HIS A 295 15.51 5.52 0.00
C HIS A 295 15.72 6.87 -0.69
N GLN A 296 16.48 6.94 -1.79
CA GLN A 296 16.65 8.19 -2.55
C GLN A 296 15.39 8.55 -3.35
N ASP A 297 14.58 7.55 -3.70
CA ASP A 297 13.29 7.69 -4.39
C ASP A 297 12.24 6.71 -3.79
N PRO A 298 11.79 6.97 -2.55
CA PRO A 298 10.93 6.03 -1.82
C PRO A 298 9.55 5.86 -2.46
N ALA A 299 9.08 6.85 -3.25
CA ALA A 299 7.80 6.78 -3.92
C ALA A 299 7.70 5.58 -4.86
N ALA A 300 8.75 5.34 -5.65
CA ALA A 300 8.73 4.39 -6.75
C ALA A 300 8.39 2.97 -6.28
N SER A 301 9.03 2.52 -5.20
CA SER A 301 8.79 1.18 -4.63
C SER A 301 7.49 1.10 -3.82
N LEU A 302 7.21 2.10 -2.99
CA LEU A 302 6.03 2.12 -2.11
C LEU A 302 4.71 2.21 -2.87
N VAL A 303 4.63 3.08 -3.90
CA VAL A 303 3.41 3.23 -4.71
C VAL A 303 3.15 1.97 -5.52
N LYS A 304 4.17 1.40 -6.15
CA LYS A 304 4.06 0.15 -6.91
C LYS A 304 3.63 -1.03 -6.01
N LEU A 305 4.17 -1.10 -4.79
CA LEU A 305 3.75 -2.11 -3.81
C LEU A 305 2.32 -1.94 -3.34
N ASP A 306 1.88 -0.70 -3.05
CA ASP A 306 0.50 -0.43 -2.68
C ASP A 306 -0.47 -0.83 -3.82
N GLU A 307 -0.12 -0.53 -5.07
CA GLU A 307 -0.87 -0.98 -6.25
C GLU A 307 -0.97 -2.51 -6.33
N LEU A 308 0.16 -3.21 -6.20
CA LEU A 308 0.22 -4.67 -6.21
C LEU A 308 -0.63 -5.28 -5.08
N VAL A 309 -0.48 -4.78 -3.86
CA VAL A 309 -1.23 -5.26 -2.68
C VAL A 309 -2.74 -5.08 -2.89
N ARG A 310 -3.18 -3.93 -3.41
CA ARG A 310 -4.61 -3.69 -3.68
C ARG A 310 -5.14 -4.63 -4.75
N LEU A 311 -4.41 -4.81 -5.86
CA LEU A 311 -4.76 -5.75 -6.92
C LEU A 311 -4.94 -7.17 -6.36
N LEU A 312 -3.99 -7.62 -5.55
CA LEU A 312 -4.06 -8.93 -4.91
C LEU A 312 -5.27 -9.00 -3.94
N LEU A 313 -5.47 -8.00 -3.08
CA LEU A 313 -6.62 -7.99 -2.17
C LEU A 313 -7.97 -8.03 -2.91
N GLU A 314 -8.07 -7.41 -4.09
CA GLU A 314 -9.25 -7.47 -4.95
C GLU A 314 -9.48 -8.86 -5.53
N ASN A 315 -8.45 -9.46 -6.13
CA ASN A 315 -8.55 -10.71 -6.90
C ASN A 315 -8.61 -11.98 -6.02
N VAL A 316 -8.16 -11.91 -4.77
CA VAL A 316 -7.95 -13.09 -3.91
C VAL A 316 -9.25 -13.65 -3.30
N ILE A 317 -10.41 -13.12 -3.69
CA ILE A 317 -11.71 -13.72 -3.34
C ILE A 317 -12.39 -14.26 -4.61
N PRO A 318 -12.22 -15.56 -4.94
CA PRO A 318 -13.04 -16.19 -5.96
C PRO A 318 -14.49 -16.27 -5.47
N ASN A 319 -15.35 -15.37 -5.94
CA ASN A 319 -16.81 -15.52 -5.87
C ASN A 319 -17.25 -16.49 -6.98
N GLN A 320 -16.72 -17.70 -6.98
CA GLN A 320 -17.06 -18.65 -8.03
C GLN A 320 -18.37 -19.39 -7.75
N CYS A 321 -19.04 -19.20 -6.61
CA CYS A 321 -20.32 -19.86 -6.32
C CYS A 321 -21.30 -18.89 -5.65
N ILE A 322 -22.47 -18.69 -6.27
CA ILE A 322 -23.60 -17.92 -5.78
C ILE A 322 -24.68 -18.89 -5.30
N VAL A 323 -25.12 -18.76 -4.05
CA VAL A 323 -26.27 -19.52 -3.53
C VAL A 323 -27.55 -18.77 -3.86
N ILE A 324 -28.48 -19.44 -4.54
CA ILE A 324 -29.78 -18.88 -4.90
C ILE A 324 -30.83 -19.48 -3.95
N ASN A 325 -31.48 -18.62 -3.19
CA ASN A 325 -32.51 -19.04 -2.25
C ASN A 325 -33.74 -19.57 -3.01
N LEU A 326 -34.12 -20.81 -2.70
CA LEU A 326 -35.36 -21.41 -3.17
C LEU A 326 -36.44 -21.26 -2.11
N SER A 327 -37.59 -20.70 -2.48
CA SER A 327 -38.78 -20.64 -1.63
C SER A 327 -39.84 -21.62 -2.11
N GLN A 328 -40.48 -22.32 -1.18
CA GLN A 328 -41.60 -23.19 -1.51
C GLN A 328 -42.88 -22.34 -1.66
N VAL A 329 -43.31 -22.13 -2.90
CA VAL A 329 -44.48 -21.27 -3.19
C VAL A 329 -45.79 -22.06 -3.04
N ARG A 330 -45.76 -23.35 -3.39
CA ARG A 330 -46.89 -24.30 -3.28
C ARG A 330 -46.36 -25.70 -2.94
N PRO A 331 -47.19 -26.63 -2.44
CA PRO A 331 -46.76 -28.01 -2.20
C PRO A 331 -46.11 -28.61 -3.44
N SER A 332 -44.92 -29.19 -3.31
CA SER A 332 -44.09 -29.74 -4.41
C SER A 332 -43.45 -28.72 -5.36
N TYR A 333 -43.70 -27.41 -5.22
CA TYR A 333 -43.13 -26.38 -6.10
C TYR A 333 -42.19 -25.44 -5.35
N TRP A 334 -40.94 -25.39 -5.79
CA TRP A 334 -39.89 -24.53 -5.28
C TRP A 334 -39.48 -23.53 -6.35
N GLN A 335 -39.22 -22.28 -5.98
CA GLN A 335 -38.88 -21.22 -6.93
C GLN A 335 -37.69 -20.39 -6.46
N GLY A 336 -36.79 -20.07 -7.39
CA GLY A 336 -35.66 -19.16 -7.20
C GLY A 336 -35.67 -18.04 -8.23
N GLN A 337 -35.19 -16.86 -7.83
CA GLN A 337 -35.06 -15.68 -8.66
C GLN A 337 -33.61 -15.56 -9.16
N LEU A 338 -33.41 -15.35 -10.47
CA LEU A 338 -32.12 -15.25 -11.15
C LEU A 338 -31.84 -13.80 -11.56
N LEU A 339 -31.83 -12.88 -10.59
CA LEU A 339 -31.75 -11.44 -10.85
C LEU A 339 -30.31 -10.92 -11.06
N ASP A 340 -29.30 -11.70 -10.68
CA ASP A 340 -27.90 -11.29 -10.78
C ASP A 340 -27.40 -11.42 -12.23
N PRO A 341 -26.94 -10.33 -12.88
CA PRO A 341 -26.48 -10.36 -14.27
C PRO A 341 -25.32 -11.34 -14.52
N ARG A 342 -24.55 -11.70 -13.49
CA ARG A 342 -23.43 -12.65 -13.61
C ARG A 342 -23.88 -14.09 -13.84
N LEU A 343 -25.16 -14.39 -13.60
CA LEU A 343 -25.72 -15.74 -13.74
C LEU A 343 -25.89 -16.17 -15.20
N THR A 344 -25.81 -15.24 -16.16
CA THR A 344 -26.03 -15.53 -17.59
C THR A 344 -25.05 -16.57 -18.15
N GLU A 345 -23.80 -16.58 -17.66
CA GLU A 345 -22.76 -17.52 -18.11
C GLU A 345 -22.47 -18.63 -17.08
N ALA A 346 -23.21 -18.67 -15.97
CA ALA A 346 -22.96 -19.56 -14.85
C ALA A 346 -23.44 -21.00 -15.11
N ASP A 347 -22.74 -21.97 -14.54
CA ASP A 347 -23.20 -23.36 -14.49
C ASP A 347 -24.02 -23.59 -13.22
N PHE A 348 -25.23 -24.12 -13.36
CA PHE A 348 -26.13 -24.33 -12.21
C PHE A 348 -26.07 -25.76 -11.68
N TYR A 349 -26.11 -25.88 -10.36
CA TYR A 349 -26.12 -27.13 -9.62
C TYR A 349 -27.18 -27.08 -8.53
N ILE A 350 -27.90 -28.17 -8.32
CA ILE A 350 -28.83 -28.32 -7.20
C ILE A 350 -28.27 -29.32 -6.19
N SER A 351 -28.24 -28.92 -4.93
CA SER A 351 -27.97 -29.79 -3.79
C SER A 351 -29.30 -30.32 -3.26
N VAL A 352 -29.41 -31.63 -3.12
CA VAL A 352 -30.62 -32.33 -2.70
C VAL A 352 -30.31 -33.20 -1.48
N HIS A 353 -31.15 -33.06 -0.46
CA HIS A 353 -31.14 -33.90 0.74
C HIS A 353 -32.57 -34.29 1.10
N ALA A 354 -32.80 -35.56 1.41
CA ALA A 354 -34.08 -36.08 1.88
C ALA A 354 -33.83 -37.32 2.76
N ASP A 355 -34.81 -37.69 3.59
CA ASP A 355 -34.73 -38.85 4.49
C ASP A 355 -34.89 -40.17 3.73
N MET A 356 -33.93 -40.50 2.88
CA MET A 356 -33.91 -41.74 2.11
C MET A 356 -32.47 -42.12 1.70
N PRO A 357 -32.22 -43.40 1.32
CA PRO A 357 -30.89 -43.82 0.90
C PRO A 357 -30.37 -43.03 -0.30
N GLY A 358 -29.10 -42.65 -0.26
CA GLY A 358 -28.46 -41.86 -1.32
C GLY A 358 -28.54 -42.50 -2.71
N SER A 359 -28.40 -43.83 -2.80
CA SER A 359 -28.59 -44.56 -4.07
C SER A 359 -29.97 -44.34 -4.70
N SER A 360 -31.01 -44.23 -3.86
CA SER A 360 -32.37 -43.95 -4.32
C SER A 360 -32.52 -42.50 -4.76
N LEU A 361 -31.87 -41.53 -4.08
CA LEU A 361 -31.85 -40.13 -4.53
C LEU A 361 -31.18 -39.99 -5.90
N LEU A 362 -30.05 -40.66 -6.12
CA LEU A 362 -29.32 -40.62 -7.38
C LEU A 362 -30.15 -41.13 -8.56
N GLU A 363 -30.99 -42.13 -8.35
CA GLU A 363 -31.86 -42.68 -9.39
C GLU A 363 -33.15 -41.86 -9.57
N LEU A 364 -33.78 -41.44 -8.48
CA LEU A 364 -35.10 -40.83 -8.51
C LEU A 364 -35.07 -39.35 -8.89
N VAL A 365 -34.08 -38.57 -8.43
CA VAL A 365 -34.07 -37.12 -8.65
C VAL A 365 -34.07 -36.76 -10.14
N PRO A 366 -33.18 -37.30 -11.01
CA PRO A 366 -33.19 -36.99 -12.45
C PRO A 366 -34.50 -37.34 -13.16
N ARG A 367 -35.24 -38.33 -12.66
CA ARG A 367 -36.47 -38.84 -13.29
C ARG A 367 -37.71 -38.12 -12.79
N ALA A 368 -37.76 -37.88 -11.48
CA ALA A 368 -38.92 -37.41 -10.76
C ALA A 368 -39.01 -35.88 -10.73
N PHE A 369 -37.87 -35.19 -10.64
CA PHE A 369 -37.87 -33.73 -10.58
C PHE A 369 -38.11 -33.17 -11.98
N LYS A 370 -38.84 -32.05 -12.05
CA LYS A 370 -38.98 -31.26 -13.27
C LYS A 370 -38.46 -29.86 -13.00
N VAL A 371 -37.74 -29.32 -13.96
CA VAL A 371 -37.11 -28.00 -13.89
C VAL A 371 -37.55 -27.19 -15.10
N GLY A 372 -37.88 -25.93 -14.88
CA GLY A 372 -38.26 -25.00 -15.94
C GLY A 372 -38.55 -23.60 -15.41
N SER A 373 -39.10 -22.73 -16.26
CA SER A 373 -39.59 -21.42 -15.84
C SER A 373 -40.88 -21.56 -15.00
N PRO A 374 -41.20 -20.58 -14.14
CA PRO A 374 -42.44 -20.58 -13.37
C PRO A 374 -43.71 -20.66 -14.23
N GLU A 375 -43.65 -20.17 -15.48
CA GLU A 375 -44.78 -20.17 -16.42
C GLU A 375 -44.97 -21.53 -17.10
N ASP A 376 -43.88 -22.23 -17.42
CA ASP A 376 -43.92 -23.49 -18.18
C ASP A 376 -43.97 -24.74 -17.28
N ILE A 377 -43.57 -24.65 -16.00
CA ILE A 377 -43.40 -25.82 -15.13
C ILE A 377 -44.71 -26.63 -14.96
N GLU A 378 -45.87 -25.96 -14.84
CA GLU A 378 -47.16 -26.65 -14.73
C GLU A 378 -47.50 -27.42 -16.02
N VAL A 379 -47.20 -26.86 -17.19
CA VAL A 379 -47.42 -27.52 -18.48
C VAL A 379 -46.50 -28.73 -18.63
N VAL A 380 -45.23 -28.59 -18.22
CA VAL A 380 -44.23 -29.67 -18.23
C VAL A 380 -44.67 -30.84 -17.36
N VAL A 381 -45.16 -30.55 -16.14
CA VAL A 381 -45.63 -31.58 -15.19
C VAL A 381 -46.91 -32.25 -15.69
N ASN A 382 -47.93 -31.48 -16.09
CA ASN A 382 -49.23 -32.02 -16.49
C ASN A 382 -49.20 -32.77 -17.83
N SER A 383 -48.31 -32.38 -18.74
CA SER A 383 -48.17 -32.99 -20.07
C SER A 383 -47.09 -34.08 -20.12
N ALA A 384 -46.49 -34.42 -18.97
CA ALA A 384 -45.37 -35.35 -18.84
C ALA A 384 -44.21 -35.07 -19.82
N MET A 385 -44.01 -33.80 -20.18
CA MET A 385 -42.92 -33.40 -21.07
C MET A 385 -41.58 -33.40 -20.32
N PRO A 386 -40.45 -33.60 -21.02
CA PRO A 386 -39.14 -33.42 -20.42
C PRO A 386 -38.94 -31.94 -20.05
N GLY A 387 -38.62 -31.67 -18.79
CA GLY A 387 -38.09 -30.37 -18.35
C GLY A 387 -36.59 -30.27 -18.62
N VAL A 388 -35.93 -29.29 -18.00
CA VAL A 388 -34.45 -29.22 -18.03
C VAL A 388 -33.87 -30.44 -17.32
N THR A 389 -32.90 -31.09 -17.97
CA THR A 389 -32.26 -32.31 -17.46
C THR A 389 -31.44 -32.01 -16.21
N LEU A 390 -31.55 -32.91 -15.22
CA LEU A 390 -30.68 -32.96 -14.06
C LEU A 390 -29.75 -34.17 -14.17
N ASN A 391 -28.44 -33.93 -14.14
CA ASN A 391 -27.44 -34.99 -14.22
C ASN A 391 -26.71 -35.11 -12.89
N HIS A 392 -26.57 -36.33 -12.36
CA HIS A 392 -25.77 -36.52 -11.14
C HIS A 392 -24.32 -36.12 -11.38
N SER A 393 -23.81 -35.20 -10.56
CA SER A 393 -22.45 -34.69 -10.69
C SER A 393 -21.48 -35.52 -9.86
N THR A 394 -20.67 -36.35 -10.52
CA THR A 394 -19.64 -37.15 -9.85
C THR A 394 -18.37 -36.35 -9.53
N ARG A 395 -18.19 -35.17 -10.13
CA ARG A 395 -17.08 -34.25 -9.88
C ARG A 395 -17.64 -32.84 -9.75
N LEU A 396 -17.68 -32.33 -8.53
CA LEU A 396 -18.11 -30.96 -8.27
C LEU A 396 -16.96 -29.98 -8.48
N PRO A 397 -17.22 -28.79 -9.06
CA PRO A 397 -16.27 -27.71 -9.05
C PRO A 397 -15.81 -27.39 -7.61
N ASN A 398 -14.53 -27.05 -7.43
CA ASN A 398 -13.96 -26.69 -6.12
C ASN A 398 -14.69 -25.51 -5.45
N ALA A 399 -15.41 -24.70 -6.23
CA ALA A 399 -16.20 -23.59 -5.75
C ALA A 399 -17.45 -24.00 -4.94
N ILE A 400 -17.96 -25.22 -5.14
CA ILE A 400 -19.15 -25.73 -4.45
C ILE A 400 -18.76 -26.36 -3.10
N PRO A 401 -19.35 -25.92 -1.97
CA PRO A 401 -19.14 -26.59 -0.70
C PRO A 401 -19.82 -27.97 -0.71
N VAL A 402 -19.06 -29.00 -0.36
CA VAL A 402 -19.56 -30.38 -0.23
C VAL A 402 -20.15 -30.57 1.17
N ARG A 403 -21.40 -31.02 1.25
CA ARG A 403 -22.10 -31.36 2.50
C ARG A 403 -22.28 -32.88 2.59
N LEU A 404 -22.03 -33.43 3.77
CA LEU A 404 -22.33 -34.82 4.10
C LEU A 404 -23.84 -35.07 3.93
N ASP A 405 -24.18 -36.23 3.38
CA ASP A 405 -25.56 -36.67 3.10
C ASP A 405 -26.35 -35.82 2.07
N ASN A 406 -25.68 -34.90 1.37
CA ASN A 406 -26.25 -34.20 0.22
C ASN A 406 -25.75 -34.81 -1.09
N HIS A 407 -26.64 -34.91 -2.08
CA HIS A 407 -26.31 -35.29 -3.44
C HIS A 407 -26.47 -34.11 -4.38
N TYR A 408 -25.57 -34.00 -5.36
CA TYR A 408 -25.48 -32.84 -6.23
C TYR A 408 -25.78 -33.21 -7.68
N PHE A 409 -26.60 -32.39 -8.32
CA PHE A 409 -27.00 -32.59 -9.70
C PHE A 409 -26.72 -31.32 -10.51
N SER A 410 -26.03 -31.45 -11.64
CA SER A 410 -25.86 -30.33 -12.58
C SER A 410 -27.12 -30.16 -13.41
N ILE A 411 -27.45 -28.91 -13.69
CA ILE A 411 -28.53 -28.52 -14.59
C ILE A 411 -27.93 -28.37 -15.99
N GLU A 412 -28.50 -29.07 -16.97
CA GLU A 412 -27.99 -29.02 -18.34
C GLU A 412 -28.24 -27.62 -18.96
N PRO A 413 -27.19 -26.90 -19.40
CA PRO A 413 -27.31 -25.48 -19.79
C PRO A 413 -27.78 -25.28 -21.24
N HIS A 414 -28.55 -26.22 -21.78
CA HIS A 414 -29.01 -26.18 -23.18
C HIS A 414 -30.46 -26.63 -23.28
N GLY A 415 -31.14 -26.15 -24.33
CA GLY A 415 -32.51 -26.54 -24.68
C GLY A 415 -33.54 -25.45 -24.42
N ARG A 416 -34.65 -25.53 -25.14
CA ARG A 416 -35.70 -24.50 -25.18
C ARG A 416 -36.28 -24.14 -23.81
N VAL A 417 -36.40 -25.11 -22.90
CA VAL A 417 -36.92 -24.90 -21.54
C VAL A 417 -35.90 -24.14 -20.67
N TYR A 418 -34.61 -24.41 -20.87
CA TYR A 418 -33.52 -23.71 -20.17
C TYR A 418 -33.42 -22.26 -20.64
N GLU A 419 -33.48 -22.02 -21.95
CA GLU A 419 -33.47 -20.67 -22.53
C GLU A 419 -34.60 -19.80 -21.97
N ARG A 420 -35.83 -20.32 -21.95
CA ARG A 420 -36.99 -19.63 -21.36
C ARG A 420 -36.87 -19.37 -19.87
N MET A 421 -36.24 -20.29 -19.13
CA MET A 421 -35.96 -20.10 -17.70
C MET A 421 -34.99 -18.92 -17.49
N MET A 422 -33.96 -18.81 -18.33
CA MET A 422 -33.02 -17.69 -18.30
C MET A 422 -33.68 -16.37 -18.72
N GLU A 423 -34.52 -16.38 -19.77
CA GLU A 423 -35.31 -15.22 -20.20
C GLU A 423 -36.27 -14.73 -19.12
N ALA A 424 -36.95 -15.65 -18.43
CA ALA A 424 -37.86 -15.35 -17.33
C ALA A 424 -37.14 -14.89 -16.05
N GLN A 425 -35.81 -14.95 -16.01
CA GLN A 425 -34.97 -14.67 -14.82
C GLN A 425 -35.45 -15.40 -13.56
N ALA A 426 -36.02 -16.59 -13.73
CA ALA A 426 -36.59 -17.36 -12.63
C ALA A 426 -36.57 -18.85 -12.95
N ILE A 427 -36.29 -19.65 -11.93
CA ILE A 427 -36.21 -21.10 -11.99
C ILE A 427 -37.22 -21.71 -11.04
N SER A 428 -37.93 -22.74 -11.50
CA SER A 428 -38.87 -23.51 -10.70
C SER A 428 -38.55 -25.00 -10.75
N PHE A 429 -38.57 -25.63 -9.57
CA PHE A 429 -38.45 -27.06 -9.38
C PHE A 429 -39.77 -27.63 -8.93
N TYR A 430 -40.26 -28.63 -9.66
CA TYR A 430 -41.26 -29.55 -9.17
C TYR A 430 -40.58 -30.77 -8.55
N ALA A 431 -40.82 -31.01 -7.27
CA ALA A 431 -40.31 -32.15 -6.52
C ALA A 431 -41.48 -32.92 -5.88
N PRO A 432 -41.73 -34.18 -6.26
CA PRO A 432 -42.86 -34.96 -5.76
C PRO A 432 -42.89 -35.08 -4.23
N SER A 433 -44.08 -35.29 -3.65
CA SER A 433 -44.26 -35.46 -2.21
C SER A 433 -43.65 -36.75 -1.61
N ALA A 434 -43.13 -37.65 -2.46
CA ALA A 434 -42.48 -38.89 -2.02
C ALA A 434 -41.12 -38.66 -1.32
N PHE A 435 -40.55 -37.44 -1.40
CA PHE A 435 -39.29 -37.08 -0.77
C PHE A 435 -39.55 -36.46 0.62
N THR A 436 -39.45 -37.27 1.67
CA THR A 436 -39.65 -36.83 3.07
C THR A 436 -38.53 -35.91 3.53
N ASN A 437 -38.86 -34.82 4.23
CA ASN A 437 -37.90 -33.82 4.75
C ASN A 437 -36.96 -33.26 3.67
N LEU A 438 -37.47 -33.06 2.46
CA LEU A 438 -36.71 -32.55 1.32
C LEU A 438 -36.14 -31.14 1.60
N LYS A 439 -34.83 -31.00 1.45
CA LYS A 439 -34.11 -29.72 1.42
C LYS A 439 -33.44 -29.55 0.06
N LEU A 440 -33.68 -28.40 -0.55
CA LEU A 440 -33.12 -28.02 -1.85
C LEU A 440 -32.33 -26.73 -1.72
N GLU A 441 -31.13 -26.71 -2.29
CA GLU A 441 -30.35 -25.49 -2.47
C GLU A 441 -29.85 -25.39 -3.90
N LEU A 442 -30.05 -24.22 -4.52
CA LEU A 442 -29.55 -23.93 -5.86
C LEU A 442 -28.24 -23.17 -5.76
N LEU A 443 -27.25 -23.62 -6.53
CA LEU A 443 -25.90 -23.09 -6.56
C LEU A 443 -25.57 -22.73 -8.01
N ALA A 444 -25.02 -21.54 -8.23
CA ALA A 444 -24.56 -21.11 -9.55
C ALA A 444 -23.05 -20.89 -9.50
N VAL A 445 -22.31 -21.64 -10.30
CA VAL A 445 -20.86 -21.52 -10.42
C VAL A 445 -20.52 -20.55 -11.54
N LEU A 446 -19.91 -19.42 -11.20
CA LEU A 446 -19.49 -18.41 -12.19
C LEU A 446 -18.30 -18.94 -12.99
N LYS A 447 -18.33 -18.76 -14.31
CA LYS A 447 -17.24 -19.13 -15.21
C LYS A 447 -16.08 -18.15 -15.16
#